data_AF-A0A1X7SIF7-F1
#
_entry.id   AF-A0A1X7SIF7-F1
#
_cell.length_a   1.000
_cell.length_b   1.000
_cell.length_c   1.000
_cell.angle_alpha   90.00
_cell.angle_beta   90.00
_cell.angle_gamma   90.00
#
_symmetry.space_group_name_H-M   'P 1'
#
loop_
_entity.id
_entity.type
_entity.pdbx_description
1 polymer ?
#
loop_
_entity_poly.entity_id
_entity_poly.type
_entity_poly.pdbx_seq_one_letter_code
_entity_poly.pdbx_strand_id
1 'polypeptide(L)'
;MREYSINVEDYEKLKLKIADQLEEKEEQYLKEKQIIIDNNQNLISEKDKVLAKLTSQVEEQSLNEKQIITNLKEKELYIAKLVKERQERVLKQPIKETSSIGLQFNYLIPSMDSLDSSVIIAGQKLFILQGDRSDSLQWEKYGFRLECPQGAVSKDTEVAVTALAGGNFKVPKSTVLVSAVYAISVSKGLLKPLVIELQHCVDLRKTSQTGCLKFVRAPLKSPYQFSIVEGGCFRVGKRYGSIKRGQFCCMGIVAEMSNGDTPSDSESEEGYETPPEGTCMMEIVFYY
;
A
#
# COMPACT_ATOMS: atom_id res chain seq x y z
N MET A 1 98.54 5.35 -6.08
CA MET A 1 97.27 6.11 -5.99
C MET A 1 96.99 6.65 -7.38
N ARG A 2 95.89 6.24 -8.04
CA ARG A 2 95.48 6.85 -9.30
C ARG A 2 94.59 8.05 -8.94
N GLU A 3 95.10 9.25 -9.20
CA GLU A 3 94.38 10.50 -8.99
C GLU A 3 93.29 10.64 -10.05
N TYR A 4 92.05 10.79 -9.61
CA TYR A 4 90.92 11.11 -10.47
C TYR A 4 90.98 12.61 -10.79
N SER A 5 91.51 12.96 -11.97
CA SER A 5 91.41 14.34 -12.49
C SER A 5 90.03 14.50 -13.13
N ILE A 6 89.10 15.14 -12.43
CA ILE A 6 87.79 15.49 -12.98
C ILE A 6 88.02 16.54 -14.07
N ASN A 7 87.65 16.22 -15.30
CA ASN A 7 87.73 17.12 -16.43
C ASN A 7 86.71 18.26 -16.25
N VAL A 8 87.19 19.48 -15.97
CA VAL A 8 86.38 20.68 -15.70
C VAL A 8 85.39 20.98 -16.83
N GLU A 9 85.75 20.65 -18.07
CA GLU A 9 84.94 20.87 -19.26
C GLU A 9 83.69 19.97 -19.30
N ASP A 10 83.80 18.73 -18.82
CA ASP A 10 82.66 17.80 -18.72
C ASP A 10 81.68 18.24 -17.63
N TYR A 11 82.16 18.86 -16.56
CA TYR A 11 81.33 19.39 -15.48
C TYR A 11 80.52 20.63 -15.91
N GLU A 12 81.14 21.56 -16.65
CA GLU A 12 80.43 22.73 -17.19
C GLU A 12 79.39 22.33 -18.24
N LYS A 13 79.70 21.34 -19.09
CA LYS A 13 78.73 20.79 -20.06
C LYS A 13 77.55 20.09 -19.38
N LEU A 14 77.79 19.44 -18.23
CA LEU A 14 76.74 18.82 -17.43
C LEU A 14 75.83 19.87 -16.77
N LYS A 15 76.39 20.95 -16.22
CA LYS A 15 75.61 22.07 -15.69
C LYS A 15 74.68 22.68 -16.73
N LEU A 16 75.19 22.92 -17.94
CA LEU A 16 74.40 23.51 -19.02
C LEU A 16 73.19 22.62 -19.37
N LYS A 17 73.41 21.30 -19.52
CA LYS A 17 72.33 20.34 -19.76
C LYS A 17 71.30 20.29 -18.64
N ILE A 18 71.73 20.39 -17.38
CA ILE A 18 70.82 20.41 -16.23
C ILE A 18 69.98 21.69 -16.25
N ALA A 19 70.57 22.83 -16.60
CA ALA A 19 69.87 24.10 -16.71
C ALA A 19 68.81 24.06 -17.82
N ASP A 20 69.17 23.59 -19.03
CA ASP A 20 68.25 23.45 -20.17
C ASP A 20 67.06 22.51 -19.81
N GLN A 21 67.34 21.38 -19.16
CA GLN A 21 66.30 20.43 -18.72
C GLN A 21 65.39 21.00 -17.61
N LEU A 22 65.92 21.90 -16.77
CA LEU A 22 65.12 22.54 -15.73
C LEU A 22 64.15 23.54 -16.36
N GLU A 23 64.64 24.34 -17.31
CA GLU A 23 63.86 25.34 -18.04
C GLU A 23 62.74 24.68 -18.88
N GLU A 24 63.04 23.60 -19.60
CA GLU A 24 62.03 22.81 -20.33
C GLU A 24 60.93 22.25 -19.40
N LYS A 25 61.31 21.76 -18.22
CA LYS A 25 60.35 21.26 -17.22
C LYS A 25 59.49 22.36 -16.64
N GLU A 26 60.06 23.54 -16.37
CA GLU A 26 59.30 24.70 -15.89
C GLU A 26 58.30 25.17 -16.94
N GLU A 27 58.69 25.24 -18.21
CA GLU A 27 57.77 25.56 -19.31
C GLU A 27 56.63 24.54 -19.44
N GLN A 28 56.95 23.25 -19.37
CA GLN A 28 55.94 22.19 -19.46
C GLN A 28 54.95 22.29 -18.30
N TYR A 29 55.45 22.49 -17.07
CA TYR A 29 54.61 22.68 -15.88
C TYR A 29 53.67 23.89 -16.03
N LEU A 30 54.17 24.99 -16.59
CA LEU A 30 53.37 26.20 -16.82
C LEU A 30 52.27 25.96 -17.87
N LYS A 31 52.59 25.26 -18.97
CA LYS A 31 51.64 24.86 -20.02
C LYS A 31 50.53 23.95 -19.46
N GLU A 32 50.90 22.91 -18.70
CA GLU A 32 49.93 22.01 -18.08
C GLU A 32 49.01 22.75 -17.09
N LYS A 33 49.57 23.65 -16.28
CA LYS A 33 48.78 24.47 -15.35
C LYS A 33 47.78 25.36 -16.09
N GLN A 34 48.17 25.95 -17.21
CA GLN A 34 47.27 26.78 -18.02
C GLN A 34 46.09 25.97 -18.58
N ILE A 35 46.35 24.76 -19.10
CA ILE A 35 45.32 23.86 -19.61
C ILE A 35 44.30 23.51 -18.50
N ILE A 36 44.78 23.24 -17.28
CA ILE A 36 43.91 22.94 -16.14
C ILE A 36 43.03 24.15 -15.77
N ILE A 37 43.59 25.35 -15.81
CA ILE A 37 42.85 26.59 -15.53
C ILE A 37 41.75 26.79 -16.58
N ASP A 38 42.07 26.66 -17.86
CA ASP A 38 41.12 26.86 -18.97
C ASP A 38 39.98 25.84 -18.92
N ASN A 39 40.28 24.57 -18.64
CA ASN A 39 39.28 23.51 -18.48
C ASN A 39 38.35 23.78 -17.29
N ASN A 40 38.90 24.21 -16.15
CA ASN A 40 38.10 24.54 -14.97
C ASN A 40 37.19 25.75 -15.21
N GLN A 41 37.65 26.77 -15.94
CA GLN A 41 36.83 27.92 -16.31
C GLN A 41 35.67 27.51 -17.23
N ASN A 42 35.92 26.62 -18.19
CA ASN A 42 34.87 26.09 -19.06
C ASN A 42 33.81 25.33 -18.25
N LEU A 43 34.24 24.43 -17.37
CA LEU A 43 33.35 23.69 -16.47
C LEU A 43 32.50 24.61 -15.58
N ILE A 44 33.09 25.69 -15.05
CA ILE A 44 32.34 26.69 -14.27
C ILE A 44 31.26 27.35 -15.14
N SER A 45 31.61 27.76 -16.37
CA SER A 45 30.65 28.38 -17.30
C SER A 45 29.49 27.44 -17.65
N GLU A 46 29.74 26.14 -17.86
CA GLU A 46 28.68 25.16 -18.10
C GLU A 46 27.80 24.97 -16.87
N LYS A 47 28.40 24.89 -15.67
CA LYS A 47 27.64 24.78 -14.42
C LYS A 47 26.73 25.98 -14.20
N ASP A 48 27.19 27.19 -14.50
CA ASP A 48 26.37 28.41 -14.37
C ASP A 48 25.18 28.40 -15.33
N LYS A 49 25.36 27.93 -16.58
CA LYS A 49 24.28 27.77 -17.55
C LYS A 49 23.23 26.77 -17.07
N VAL A 50 23.66 25.63 -16.54
CA VAL A 50 22.75 24.60 -16.00
C VAL A 50 22.00 25.13 -14.78
N LEU A 51 22.69 25.83 -13.88
CA LEU A 51 22.08 26.43 -12.69
C LEU A 51 21.01 27.44 -13.07
N ALA A 52 21.29 28.34 -14.02
CA ALA A 52 20.31 29.32 -14.50
C ALA A 52 19.05 28.65 -15.07
N LYS A 53 19.22 27.56 -15.84
CA LYS A 53 18.09 26.80 -16.39
C LYS A 53 17.28 26.13 -15.29
N LEU A 54 17.93 25.49 -14.32
CA LEU A 54 17.24 24.83 -13.20
C LEU A 54 16.47 25.83 -12.34
N THR A 55 17.05 27.00 -12.05
CA THR A 55 16.38 28.07 -11.31
C THR A 55 15.11 28.54 -12.03
N SER A 56 15.16 28.77 -13.34
CA SER A 56 13.98 29.16 -14.12
C SER A 56 12.85 28.12 -14.08
N GLN A 57 13.19 26.82 -14.13
CA GLN A 57 12.20 25.73 -14.05
C GLN A 57 11.54 25.65 -12.68
N VAL A 58 12.30 25.84 -11.60
CA VAL A 58 11.77 25.82 -10.23
C VAL A 58 10.82 26.99 -10.00
N GLU A 59 11.15 28.18 -10.50
CA GLU A 59 10.28 29.36 -10.40
C GLU A 59 8.97 29.18 -11.17
N GLU A 60 9.02 28.64 -12.39
CA GLU A 60 7.82 28.33 -13.20
C GLU A 60 6.92 27.29 -12.51
N GLN A 61 7.51 26.21 -11.97
CA GLN A 61 6.77 25.18 -11.25
C GLN A 61 6.09 25.76 -10.00
N SER A 62 6.80 26.58 -9.23
CA SER A 62 6.27 27.27 -8.04
C SER A 62 5.07 28.16 -8.38
N LEU A 63 5.11 28.86 -9.52
CA LEU A 63 3.98 29.68 -9.97
C LEU A 63 2.77 28.82 -10.37
N ASN A 64 3.00 27.71 -11.09
CA ASN A 64 1.93 26.79 -11.49
C ASN A 64 1.25 26.13 -10.27
N GLU A 65 2.03 25.70 -9.28
CA GLU A 65 1.50 25.12 -8.04
C GLU A 65 0.62 26.12 -7.27
N LYS A 66 1.04 27.40 -7.18
CA LYS A 66 0.23 28.47 -6.57
C LYS A 66 -1.10 28.66 -7.29
N GLN A 67 -1.12 28.58 -8.62
CA GLN A 67 -2.34 28.68 -9.41
C GLN A 67 -3.29 27.52 -9.13
N ILE A 68 -2.77 26.29 -9.06
CA ILE A 68 -3.55 25.08 -8.74
C ILE A 68 -4.19 25.18 -7.35
N ILE A 69 -3.42 25.59 -6.33
CA ILE A 69 -3.91 25.76 -4.96
C ILE A 69 -5.04 26.79 -4.90
N THR A 70 -4.90 27.90 -5.62
CA THR A 70 -5.93 28.95 -5.67
C THR A 70 -7.22 28.43 -6.29
N ASN A 71 -7.12 27.74 -7.44
CA ASN A 71 -8.26 27.14 -8.11
C ASN A 71 -8.99 26.09 -7.25
N LEU A 72 -8.24 25.30 -6.45
CA LEU A 72 -8.84 24.32 -5.53
C LEU A 72 -9.61 25.01 -4.39
N LYS A 73 -9.06 26.07 -3.80
CA LYS A 73 -9.73 26.85 -2.74
C LYS A 73 -11.04 27.49 -3.24
N GLU A 74 -11.07 27.98 -4.47
CA GLU A 74 -12.29 28.52 -5.06
C GLU A 74 -13.39 27.44 -5.23
N LYS A 75 -13.00 26.23 -5.67
CA LYS A 75 -13.92 25.09 -5.80
C LYS A 75 -14.47 24.64 -4.45
N GLU A 76 -13.64 24.60 -3.40
CA GLU A 76 -14.10 24.29 -2.04
C GLU A 76 -15.12 25.31 -1.54
N LEU A 77 -14.88 26.61 -1.77
CA LEU A 77 -15.82 27.67 -1.40
C LEU A 77 -17.15 27.54 -2.16
N TYR A 78 -17.10 27.16 -3.44
CA TYR A 78 -18.29 26.91 -4.24
C TYR A 78 -19.11 25.71 -3.74
N ILE A 79 -18.44 24.60 -3.39
CA ILE A 79 -19.09 23.42 -2.79
C ILE A 79 -19.75 23.79 -1.46
N ALA A 80 -19.06 24.56 -0.59
CA ALA A 80 -19.61 25.01 0.68
C ALA A 80 -20.90 25.82 0.51
N LYS A 81 -20.94 26.71 -0.51
CA LYS A 81 -22.16 27.48 -0.85
C LYS A 81 -23.31 26.56 -1.30
N LEU A 82 -23.04 25.59 -2.18
CA LEU A 82 -24.06 24.64 -2.65
C LEU A 82 -24.61 23.76 -1.52
N VAL A 83 -23.74 23.31 -0.60
CA VAL A 83 -24.16 22.53 0.57
C VAL A 83 -25.08 23.34 1.47
N LYS A 84 -24.73 24.60 1.74
CA LYS A 84 -25.57 25.51 2.54
C LYS A 84 -26.92 25.78 1.87
N GLU A 85 -26.92 26.05 0.58
CA GLU A 85 -28.16 26.29 -0.18
C GLU A 85 -29.06 25.04 -0.22
N ARG A 86 -28.48 23.84 -0.29
CA ARG A 86 -29.24 22.58 -0.20
C ARG A 86 -29.85 22.38 1.18
N GLN A 87 -29.10 22.65 2.26
CA GLN A 87 -29.63 22.57 3.62
C GLN A 87 -30.81 23.53 3.84
N GLU A 88 -30.72 24.77 3.34
CA GLU A 88 -31.79 25.76 3.46
C GLU A 88 -33.04 25.40 2.63
N ARG A 89 -32.86 24.74 1.47
CA ARG A 89 -33.97 24.22 0.65
C ARG A 89 -34.67 23.01 1.27
N VAL A 90 -33.94 22.15 1.98
CA VAL A 90 -34.51 21.00 2.71
C VAL A 90 -35.38 21.46 3.88
N LEU A 91 -35.06 22.60 4.51
CA LEU A 91 -35.80 23.11 5.67
C LEU A 91 -37.14 23.81 5.32
N LYS A 92 -37.38 24.18 4.06
CA LYS A 92 -38.55 24.98 3.62
C LYS A 92 -39.67 24.18 2.93
N GLN A 93 -39.55 22.87 2.78
CA GLN A 93 -40.62 22.06 2.22
C GLN A 93 -41.64 21.68 3.30
N PRO A 94 -42.96 21.86 3.08
CA PRO A 94 -43.97 21.40 4.02
C PRO A 94 -43.99 19.87 3.98
N ILE A 95 -43.48 19.27 5.06
CA ILE A 95 -43.55 17.83 5.29
C ILE A 95 -45.02 17.50 5.50
N LYS A 96 -45.66 16.83 4.52
CA LYS A 96 -46.87 16.08 4.80
C LYS A 96 -46.50 15.05 5.86
N GLU A 97 -47.11 15.19 7.03
CA GLU A 97 -46.93 14.32 8.19
C GLU A 97 -47.07 12.85 7.75
N THR A 98 -45.93 12.20 7.57
CA THR A 98 -45.82 10.76 7.80
C THR A 98 -45.15 10.66 9.15
N SER A 99 -45.96 10.36 10.16
CA SER A 99 -45.47 10.10 11.51
C SER A 99 -44.37 9.05 11.44
N SER A 100 -43.17 9.43 11.91
CA SER A 100 -42.00 8.58 12.11
C SER A 100 -41.31 8.07 10.83
N ILE A 101 -40.28 8.80 10.39
CA ILE A 101 -38.88 8.32 10.31
C ILE A 101 -38.04 9.60 10.31
N GLY A 102 -37.79 10.13 11.51
CA GLY A 102 -36.59 10.93 11.70
C GLY A 102 -35.43 9.97 11.50
N LEU A 103 -34.75 10.06 10.35
CA LEU A 103 -33.45 9.45 10.11
C LEU A 103 -32.47 10.07 11.12
N GLN A 104 -32.53 9.56 12.34
CA GLN A 104 -31.50 9.72 13.34
C GLN A 104 -30.28 9.00 12.76
N PHE A 105 -29.33 9.77 12.23
CA PHE A 105 -27.97 9.29 11.89
C PHE A 105 -27.17 8.94 13.16
N ASN A 106 -27.82 8.30 14.15
CA ASN A 106 -27.25 7.89 15.42
C ASN A 106 -27.28 6.35 15.62
N TYR A 107 -27.77 5.58 14.63
CA TYR A 107 -27.81 4.11 14.70
C TYR A 107 -26.72 3.39 13.89
N LEU A 108 -25.77 4.10 13.28
CA LEU A 108 -24.75 3.48 12.40
C LEU A 108 -23.38 3.21 13.07
N ILE A 109 -23.25 3.48 14.37
CA ILE A 109 -22.06 3.19 15.20
C ILE A 109 -22.22 2.03 16.23
N PRO A 110 -23.24 1.13 16.26
CA PRO A 110 -23.23 0.04 17.24
C PRO A 110 -22.11 -1.02 17.06
N SER A 111 -21.29 -0.94 16.00
CA SER A 111 -20.17 -1.87 15.76
C SER A 111 -18.79 -1.22 15.80
N MET A 112 -18.66 0.10 15.70
CA MET A 112 -17.35 0.77 15.63
C MET A 112 -16.69 0.88 17.01
N ASP A 113 -17.47 1.12 18.06
CA ASP A 113 -16.98 1.12 19.46
C ASP A 113 -16.58 -0.28 19.96
N SER A 114 -16.79 -1.31 19.14
CA SER A 114 -16.49 -2.70 19.48
C SER A 114 -15.18 -3.21 18.89
N LEU A 115 -14.64 -2.51 17.88
CA LEU A 115 -13.36 -2.86 17.28
C LEU A 115 -12.24 -2.28 18.12
N ASP A 116 -11.43 -3.16 18.68
CA ASP A 116 -10.23 -2.83 19.45
C ASP A 116 -9.27 -1.92 18.67
N SER A 117 -8.64 -0.94 19.33
CA SER A 117 -7.71 0.02 18.74
C SER A 117 -6.49 -0.63 18.08
N SER A 118 -6.25 -1.90 18.35
CA SER A 118 -5.22 -2.71 17.70
C SER A 118 -5.49 -2.99 16.22
N VAL A 119 -6.70 -2.78 15.68
CA VAL A 119 -6.99 -3.06 14.26
C VAL A 119 -6.63 -1.89 13.34
N ILE A 120 -6.07 -2.21 12.18
CA ILE A 120 -5.77 -1.27 11.11
C ILE A 120 -6.90 -1.35 10.08
N ILE A 121 -7.68 -0.28 9.97
CA ILE A 121 -8.81 -0.18 9.03
C ILE A 121 -8.30 0.29 7.67
N ALA A 122 -8.52 -0.52 6.64
CA ALA A 122 -8.16 -0.20 5.25
C ALA A 122 -9.26 0.58 4.52
N GLY A 123 -10.52 0.29 4.86
CA GLY A 123 -11.68 0.92 4.24
C GLY A 123 -12.99 0.46 4.88
N GLN A 124 -14.04 1.24 4.64
CA GLN A 124 -15.40 0.95 5.12
C GLN A 124 -16.43 1.16 4.02
N LYS A 125 -17.48 0.36 4.04
CA LYS A 125 -18.61 0.49 3.11
C LYS A 125 -19.92 0.11 3.80
N LEU A 126 -20.92 0.96 3.59
CA LEU A 126 -22.32 0.73 3.98
C LEU A 126 -23.15 0.65 2.71
N PHE A 127 -24.07 -0.30 2.65
CA PHE A 127 -25.01 -0.43 1.54
C PHE A 127 -26.33 -1.04 2.00
N ILE A 128 -27.39 -0.77 1.24
CA ILE A 128 -28.75 -1.14 1.56
C ILE A 128 -29.24 -2.18 0.55
N LEU A 129 -29.61 -3.36 1.04
CA LEU A 129 -30.19 -4.43 0.25
C LEU A 129 -31.72 -4.32 0.24
N GLN A 130 -32.32 -4.47 -0.95
CA GLN A 130 -33.77 -4.29 -1.16
C GLN A 130 -34.60 -5.57 -0.96
N GLY A 131 -33.97 -6.74 -0.96
CA GLY A 131 -34.59 -8.03 -0.61
C GLY A 131 -35.54 -8.63 -1.65
N ASP A 132 -36.18 -7.79 -2.47
CA ASP A 132 -37.14 -8.16 -3.52
C ASP A 132 -36.48 -8.72 -4.80
N ARG A 133 -35.19 -8.45 -4.99
CA ARG A 133 -34.37 -8.94 -6.11
C ARG A 133 -33.04 -9.52 -5.64
N SER A 134 -32.37 -10.27 -6.52
CA SER A 134 -30.97 -10.58 -6.33
C SER A 134 -30.15 -9.30 -6.43
N ASP A 135 -29.23 -9.11 -5.49
CA ASP A 135 -28.35 -7.95 -5.46
C ASP A 135 -26.90 -8.41 -5.25
N SER A 136 -25.94 -7.62 -5.69
CA SER A 136 -24.53 -7.94 -5.47
C SER A 136 -23.73 -6.69 -5.21
N LEU A 137 -22.90 -6.74 -4.17
CA LEU A 137 -21.88 -5.74 -3.91
C LEU A 137 -20.55 -6.24 -4.46
N GLN A 138 -19.95 -5.43 -5.33
CA GLN A 138 -18.56 -5.58 -5.75
C GLN A 138 -17.72 -4.47 -5.08
N TRP A 139 -16.74 -4.87 -4.27
CA TRP A 139 -15.80 -3.94 -3.64
C TRP A 139 -14.37 -4.38 -3.94
N GLU A 140 -14.07 -4.38 -5.24
CA GLU A 140 -12.84 -4.96 -5.83
C GLU A 140 -11.56 -4.35 -5.27
N LYS A 141 -11.55 -3.02 -5.02
CA LYS A 141 -10.42 -2.32 -4.40
C LYS A 141 -9.90 -3.01 -3.13
N TYR A 142 -10.79 -3.61 -2.35
CA TYR A 142 -10.44 -4.30 -1.11
C TYR A 142 -10.70 -5.81 -1.20
N GLY A 143 -10.83 -6.40 -2.39
CA GLY A 143 -10.94 -7.85 -2.52
C GLY A 143 -12.23 -8.46 -1.94
N PHE A 144 -13.31 -7.70 -1.79
CA PHE A 144 -14.56 -8.16 -1.17
C PHE A 144 -15.72 -8.17 -2.17
N ARG A 145 -16.51 -9.25 -2.14
CA ARG A 145 -17.78 -9.33 -2.87
C ARG A 145 -18.84 -9.96 -1.98
N LEU A 146 -20.08 -9.51 -2.15
CA LEU A 146 -21.23 -10.07 -1.46
C LEU A 146 -22.36 -10.25 -2.44
N GLU A 147 -22.89 -11.45 -2.57
CA GLU A 147 -24.11 -11.72 -3.32
C GLU A 147 -25.26 -11.97 -2.37
N CYS A 148 -26.36 -11.27 -2.61
CA CYS A 148 -27.61 -11.41 -1.91
C CYS A 148 -28.62 -12.12 -2.82
N PRO A 149 -28.95 -13.40 -2.55
CA PRO A 149 -30.02 -14.07 -3.25
C PRO A 149 -31.36 -13.36 -3.08
N GLN A 150 -32.26 -13.50 -4.06
CA GLN A 150 -33.61 -12.96 -3.95
C GLN A 150 -34.36 -13.54 -2.73
N GLY A 151 -34.97 -12.64 -1.96
CA GLY A 151 -35.67 -12.98 -0.72
C GLY A 151 -34.75 -13.41 0.42
N ALA A 152 -33.43 -13.13 0.36
CA ALA A 152 -32.52 -13.43 1.45
C ALA A 152 -32.63 -12.42 2.61
N VAL A 153 -33.11 -11.21 2.34
CA VAL A 153 -33.23 -10.11 3.30
C VAL A 153 -34.56 -9.40 3.14
N SER A 154 -34.99 -8.70 4.20
CA SER A 154 -36.10 -7.76 4.12
C SER A 154 -35.70 -6.48 3.39
N LYS A 155 -36.70 -5.69 2.95
CA LYS A 155 -36.45 -4.36 2.39
C LYS A 155 -35.69 -3.47 3.37
N ASP A 156 -34.80 -2.66 2.82
CA ASP A 156 -33.96 -1.71 3.55
C ASP A 156 -33.10 -2.39 4.63
N THR A 157 -32.54 -3.57 4.31
CA THR A 157 -31.56 -4.23 5.18
C THR A 157 -30.20 -3.62 4.91
N GLU A 158 -29.59 -3.05 5.95
CA GLU A 158 -28.28 -2.43 5.85
C GLU A 158 -27.20 -3.47 6.10
N VAL A 159 -26.13 -3.40 5.32
CA VAL A 159 -24.94 -4.22 5.49
C VAL A 159 -23.74 -3.29 5.62
N ALA A 160 -23.02 -3.42 6.74
CA ALA A 160 -21.78 -2.70 6.97
C ALA A 160 -20.60 -3.68 6.84
N VAL A 161 -19.59 -3.26 6.09
CA VAL A 161 -18.36 -4.03 5.88
C VAL A 161 -17.17 -3.13 6.15
N THR A 162 -16.29 -3.58 7.04
CA THR A 162 -15.00 -2.93 7.30
C THR A 162 -13.88 -3.88 6.90
N ALA A 163 -13.03 -3.45 5.97
CA ALA A 163 -11.82 -4.17 5.59
C ALA A 163 -10.70 -3.82 6.59
N LEU A 164 -10.12 -4.83 7.21
CA LEU A 164 -9.05 -4.73 8.18
C LEU A 164 -7.75 -5.23 7.53
N ALA A 165 -6.76 -4.35 7.41
CA ALA A 165 -5.44 -4.68 6.88
C ALA A 165 -4.57 -5.41 7.92
N GLY A 166 -4.83 -5.18 9.21
CA GLY A 166 -4.05 -5.77 10.29
C GLY A 166 -4.76 -5.67 11.63
N GLY A 167 -4.25 -6.40 12.61
CA GLY A 167 -4.76 -6.40 13.98
C GLY A 167 -4.17 -7.54 14.81
N ASN A 168 -4.48 -7.57 16.11
CA ASN A 168 -4.09 -8.64 17.02
C ASN A 168 -4.95 -9.90 16.81
N PHE A 169 -4.86 -10.48 15.60
CA PHE A 169 -5.62 -11.66 15.20
C PHE A 169 -4.92 -12.94 15.68
N LYS A 170 -5.64 -13.76 16.43
CA LYS A 170 -5.16 -15.09 16.83
C LYS A 170 -5.73 -16.13 15.87
N VAL A 171 -4.94 -16.54 14.88
CA VAL A 171 -5.32 -17.54 13.87
C VAL A 171 -5.07 -18.98 14.36
N PRO A 172 -5.74 -19.99 13.77
CA PRO A 172 -5.48 -21.39 14.08
C PRO A 172 -4.00 -21.79 13.90
N LYS A 173 -3.52 -22.76 14.70
CA LYS A 173 -2.14 -23.26 14.62
C LYS A 173 -1.82 -23.81 13.23
N SER A 174 -0.55 -23.68 12.82
CA SER A 174 -0.06 -24.13 11.51
C SER A 174 -0.83 -23.53 10.33
N THR A 175 -1.39 -22.33 10.50
CA THR A 175 -2.04 -21.57 9.43
C THR A 175 -1.52 -20.14 9.36
N VAL A 176 -1.57 -19.56 8.17
CA VAL A 176 -1.24 -18.16 7.93
C VAL A 176 -2.43 -17.47 7.27
N LEU A 177 -2.73 -16.24 7.67
CA LEU A 177 -3.76 -15.43 7.00
C LEU A 177 -3.29 -15.10 5.58
N VAL A 178 -4.15 -15.28 4.58
CA VAL A 178 -3.82 -15.06 3.15
C VAL A 178 -4.81 -14.14 2.45
N SER A 179 -5.66 -13.47 3.22
CA SER A 179 -6.60 -12.44 2.78
C SER A 179 -6.63 -11.28 3.78
N ALA A 180 -7.27 -10.17 3.43
CA ALA A 180 -7.72 -9.22 4.46
C ALA A 180 -8.77 -9.87 5.36
N VAL A 181 -8.98 -9.27 6.54
CA VAL A 181 -10.08 -9.63 7.43
C VAL A 181 -11.22 -8.64 7.21
N TYR A 182 -12.46 -9.12 7.17
CA TYR A 182 -13.63 -8.28 7.00
C TYR A 182 -14.55 -8.42 8.21
N ALA A 183 -14.77 -7.31 8.91
CA ALA A 183 -15.82 -7.21 9.90
C ALA A 183 -17.13 -6.90 9.17
N ILE A 184 -18.06 -7.86 9.18
CA ILE A 184 -19.35 -7.76 8.48
C ILE A 184 -20.47 -7.75 9.50
N SER A 185 -21.44 -6.86 9.33
CA SER A 185 -22.66 -6.81 10.12
C SER A 185 -23.87 -6.48 9.25
N VAL A 186 -25.06 -6.91 9.71
CA VAL A 186 -26.34 -6.67 9.04
C VAL A 186 -27.34 -6.13 10.04
N SER A 187 -28.16 -5.16 9.64
CA SER A 187 -29.09 -4.50 10.56
C SER A 187 -30.35 -5.33 10.86
N LYS A 188 -30.67 -6.30 10.00
CA LYS A 188 -31.86 -7.16 10.10
C LYS A 188 -31.47 -8.62 9.91
N GLY A 189 -32.25 -9.53 10.49
CA GLY A 189 -32.06 -10.97 10.35
C GLY A 189 -32.20 -11.42 8.89
N LEU A 190 -31.42 -12.44 8.51
CA LEU A 190 -31.47 -13.02 7.18
C LEU A 190 -32.52 -14.13 7.09
N LEU A 191 -33.23 -14.19 5.97
CA LEU A 191 -34.14 -15.29 5.62
C LEU A 191 -33.41 -16.40 4.85
N LYS A 192 -32.34 -16.05 4.11
CA LYS A 192 -31.45 -16.99 3.42
C LYS A 192 -29.99 -16.56 3.60
N PRO A 193 -29.02 -17.49 3.57
CA PRO A 193 -27.61 -17.13 3.60
C PRO A 193 -27.21 -16.23 2.41
N LEU A 194 -26.31 -15.28 2.66
CA LEU A 194 -25.64 -14.52 1.59
C LEU A 194 -24.38 -15.27 1.15
N VAL A 195 -23.89 -15.00 -0.05
CA VAL A 195 -22.60 -15.52 -0.55
C VAL A 195 -21.54 -14.44 -0.35
N ILE A 196 -20.54 -14.72 0.46
CA ILE A 196 -19.37 -13.85 0.64
C ILE A 196 -18.26 -14.38 -0.24
N GLU A 197 -17.62 -13.52 -1.02
CA GLU A 197 -16.36 -13.85 -1.69
C GLU A 197 -15.23 -12.96 -1.20
N LEU A 198 -14.13 -13.58 -0.80
CA LEU A 198 -12.94 -12.90 -0.30
C LEU A 198 -11.76 -13.22 -1.22
N GLN A 199 -11.01 -12.21 -1.58
CA GLN A 199 -9.79 -12.36 -2.36
C GLN A 199 -8.65 -12.89 -1.48
N HIS A 200 -7.82 -13.79 -2.02
CA HIS A 200 -6.62 -14.30 -1.37
C HIS A 200 -5.37 -14.15 -2.25
N CYS A 201 -4.19 -14.16 -1.61
CA CYS A 201 -2.90 -14.02 -2.29
C CYS A 201 -2.27 -15.34 -2.74
N VAL A 202 -2.86 -16.50 -2.41
CA VAL A 202 -2.35 -17.82 -2.81
C VAL A 202 -2.62 -18.11 -4.28
N ASP A 203 -1.60 -18.57 -5.02
CA ASP A 203 -1.72 -18.99 -6.41
C ASP A 203 -2.06 -20.49 -6.49
N LEU A 204 -3.33 -20.78 -6.77
CA LEU A 204 -3.86 -22.14 -6.81
C LEU A 204 -3.65 -22.73 -8.21
N ARG A 205 -2.58 -23.50 -8.40
CA ARG A 205 -2.23 -24.16 -9.66
C ARG A 205 -2.73 -25.60 -9.74
N LYS A 206 -2.92 -26.26 -8.60
CA LYS A 206 -3.34 -27.66 -8.49
C LYS A 206 -4.54 -27.79 -7.55
N THR A 207 -5.41 -28.77 -7.82
CA THR A 207 -6.59 -29.05 -6.97
C THR A 207 -6.20 -29.43 -5.54
N SER A 208 -5.03 -30.05 -5.33
CA SER A 208 -4.54 -30.34 -3.97
C SER A 208 -4.37 -29.08 -3.12
N GLN A 209 -4.01 -27.94 -3.73
CA GLN A 209 -3.81 -26.67 -3.02
C GLN A 209 -5.14 -26.02 -2.60
N THR A 210 -6.25 -26.29 -3.30
CA THR A 210 -7.55 -25.70 -2.94
C THR A 210 -8.04 -26.22 -1.58
N GLY A 211 -7.62 -27.42 -1.19
CA GLY A 211 -7.96 -28.03 0.10
C GLY A 211 -7.23 -27.41 1.29
N CYS A 212 -6.09 -26.74 1.05
CA CYS A 212 -5.25 -26.11 2.08
C CYS A 212 -5.78 -24.74 2.52
N LEU A 213 -6.70 -24.14 1.76
CA LEU A 213 -7.31 -22.86 2.12
C LEU A 213 -8.58 -23.11 2.92
N LYS A 214 -8.76 -22.35 4.01
CA LYS A 214 -9.92 -22.43 4.88
C LYS A 214 -10.43 -21.04 5.19
N PHE A 215 -11.75 -20.88 5.23
CA PHE A 215 -12.34 -19.69 5.83
C PHE A 215 -12.18 -19.74 7.34
N VAL A 216 -11.96 -18.58 7.94
CA VAL A 216 -11.91 -18.42 9.39
C VAL A 216 -12.87 -17.33 9.83
N ARG A 217 -13.35 -17.46 11.07
CA ARG A 217 -14.20 -16.46 11.70
C ARG A 217 -13.81 -16.15 13.14
N ALA A 218 -14.05 -14.91 13.55
CA ALA A 218 -13.94 -14.46 14.93
C ALA A 218 -15.11 -13.53 15.30
N PRO A 219 -15.48 -13.39 16.58
CA PRO A 219 -16.41 -12.36 17.01
C PRO A 219 -15.97 -10.95 16.58
N LEU A 220 -16.92 -10.02 16.48
CA LEU A 220 -16.63 -8.59 16.19
C LEU A 220 -15.98 -7.85 17.37
N LYS A 221 -15.72 -8.55 18.48
CA LYS A 221 -15.13 -8.01 19.71
C LYS A 221 -13.82 -8.72 20.01
N SER A 222 -12.83 -7.95 20.46
CA SER A 222 -11.56 -8.48 20.96
C SER A 222 -11.79 -9.34 22.22
N PRO A 223 -11.05 -10.44 22.41
CA PRO A 223 -9.95 -10.94 21.57
C PRO A 223 -10.44 -11.59 20.26
N TYR A 224 -9.81 -11.23 19.14
CA TYR A 224 -10.11 -11.81 17.82
C TYR A 224 -9.50 -13.20 17.67
N GLN A 225 -10.10 -14.17 18.35
CA GLN A 225 -9.74 -15.58 18.25
C GLN A 225 -10.47 -16.21 17.07
N PHE A 226 -9.72 -16.46 16.00
CA PHE A 226 -10.24 -17.06 14.79
C PHE A 226 -10.35 -18.58 14.92
N SER A 227 -11.45 -19.10 14.36
CA SER A 227 -11.73 -20.53 14.25
C SER A 227 -12.05 -20.87 12.80
N ILE A 228 -11.69 -22.07 12.38
CA ILE A 228 -12.00 -22.57 11.03
C ILE A 228 -13.51 -22.65 10.85
N VAL A 229 -13.98 -22.21 9.68
CA VAL A 229 -15.37 -22.35 9.24
C VAL A 229 -15.43 -23.45 8.21
N GLU A 230 -16.25 -24.46 8.49
CA GLU A 230 -16.50 -25.55 7.55
C GLU A 230 -17.17 -25.06 6.27
N GLY A 231 -16.80 -25.71 5.17
CA GLY A 231 -17.26 -25.39 3.82
C GLY A 231 -16.40 -24.33 3.13
N GLY A 232 -17.05 -23.55 2.27
CA GLY A 232 -16.36 -22.66 1.34
C GLY A 232 -15.88 -23.38 0.07
N CYS A 233 -15.59 -22.61 -0.97
CA CYS A 233 -15.13 -23.11 -2.26
C CYS A 233 -13.96 -22.28 -2.77
N PHE A 234 -12.87 -22.96 -3.12
CA PHE A 234 -11.69 -22.38 -3.76
C PHE A 234 -11.47 -23.11 -5.08
N ARG A 235 -11.06 -22.39 -6.13
CA ARG A 235 -10.90 -22.96 -7.49
C ARG A 235 -9.51 -22.68 -8.03
N VAL A 236 -8.96 -23.65 -8.75
CA VAL A 236 -7.69 -23.51 -9.49
C VAL A 236 -7.78 -22.33 -10.45
N GLY A 237 -6.72 -21.52 -10.50
CA GLY A 237 -6.61 -20.31 -11.31
C GLY A 237 -7.49 -19.15 -10.85
N LYS A 238 -8.18 -19.26 -9.71
CA LYS A 238 -8.99 -18.17 -9.13
C LYS A 238 -8.33 -17.65 -7.87
N ARG A 239 -8.54 -16.35 -7.62
CA ARG A 239 -8.00 -15.61 -6.47
C ARG A 239 -9.08 -15.25 -5.46
N TYR A 240 -10.29 -15.78 -5.63
CA TYR A 240 -11.41 -15.58 -4.71
C TYR A 240 -11.88 -16.93 -4.20
N GLY A 241 -12.06 -17.01 -2.88
CA GLY A 241 -12.85 -18.06 -2.25
C GLY A 241 -14.27 -17.57 -2.02
N SER A 242 -15.26 -18.47 -2.08
CA SER A 242 -16.66 -18.14 -1.79
C SER A 242 -17.23 -18.99 -0.65
N ILE A 243 -18.08 -18.40 0.20
CA ILE A 243 -18.74 -19.09 1.30
C ILE A 243 -20.15 -18.55 1.55
N LYS A 244 -21.10 -19.44 1.83
CA LYS A 244 -22.47 -19.06 2.22
C LYS A 244 -22.59 -18.87 3.72
N ARG A 245 -23.10 -17.72 4.18
CA ARG A 245 -23.25 -17.41 5.61
C ARG A 245 -24.60 -16.77 5.94
N GLY A 246 -25.23 -17.27 7.01
CA GLY A 246 -26.42 -16.67 7.63
C GLY A 246 -26.11 -15.84 8.90
N GLN A 247 -24.86 -15.88 9.36
CA GLN A 247 -24.38 -15.12 10.51
C GLN A 247 -23.08 -14.43 10.11
N PHE A 248 -22.98 -13.14 10.44
CA PHE A 248 -21.83 -12.31 10.11
C PHE A 248 -21.03 -11.95 11.35
N CYS A 249 -19.72 -11.81 11.13
CA CYS A 249 -18.70 -11.59 12.12
C CYS A 249 -17.39 -11.18 11.40
N CYS A 250 -16.25 -11.18 12.09
CA CYS A 250 -14.97 -11.06 11.41
C CYS A 250 -14.70 -12.32 10.58
N MET A 251 -14.38 -12.17 9.31
CA MET A 251 -14.14 -13.26 8.36
C MET A 251 -12.82 -13.06 7.63
N GLY A 252 -12.09 -14.14 7.38
CA GLY A 252 -10.87 -14.13 6.57
C GLY A 252 -10.60 -15.50 5.96
N ILE A 253 -9.50 -15.63 5.23
CA ILE A 253 -9.01 -16.90 4.68
C ILE A 253 -7.61 -17.15 5.23
N VAL A 254 -7.40 -18.38 5.70
CA VAL A 254 -6.07 -18.87 6.07
C VAL A 254 -5.63 -19.98 5.11
N ALA A 255 -4.33 -20.19 4.99
CA ALA A 255 -3.73 -21.35 4.35
C ALA A 255 -3.00 -22.20 5.39
N GLU A 256 -3.19 -23.51 5.33
CA GLU A 256 -2.41 -24.48 6.10
C GLU A 256 -0.94 -24.46 5.63
N MET A 257 -0.03 -24.29 6.58
CA MET A 257 1.39 -24.48 6.36
C MET A 257 1.67 -25.98 6.47
N SER A 258 2.07 -26.62 5.38
CA SER A 258 2.70 -27.94 5.49
C SER A 258 3.97 -27.74 6.29
N ASN A 259 4.06 -28.31 7.49
CA ASN A 259 5.34 -28.49 8.16
C ASN A 259 6.26 -29.16 7.14
N GLY A 260 7.35 -28.49 6.79
CA GLY A 260 8.31 -29.03 5.83
C GLY A 260 8.67 -30.44 6.28
N ASP A 261 8.43 -31.42 5.40
CA ASP A 261 9.21 -32.63 5.42
C ASP A 261 10.68 -32.17 5.44
N THR A 262 11.40 -32.62 6.45
CA THR A 262 12.83 -32.38 6.61
C THR A 262 13.49 -32.72 5.27
N PRO A 263 14.17 -31.78 4.57
CA PRO A 263 15.01 -32.17 3.47
C PRO A 263 16.15 -32.97 4.08
N SER A 264 16.17 -34.28 3.80
CA SER A 264 17.38 -35.06 3.96
C SER A 264 18.50 -34.36 3.19
N ASP A 265 19.53 -33.95 3.92
CA ASP A 265 20.87 -33.56 3.50
C ASP A 265 21.07 -33.37 1.99
N SER A 266 20.97 -32.12 1.55
CA SER A 266 21.80 -31.64 0.44
C SER A 266 21.98 -30.13 0.57
N GLU A 267 23.22 -29.76 0.80
CA GLU A 267 23.74 -28.39 0.95
C GLU A 267 23.30 -27.47 -0.18
N SER A 268 22.63 -26.36 0.17
CA SER A 268 22.75 -25.10 -0.56
C SER A 268 22.30 -23.98 0.37
N GLU A 269 23.27 -23.18 0.82
CA GLU A 269 23.05 -21.93 1.54
C GLU A 269 22.26 -20.95 0.66
N GLU A 270 21.14 -20.44 1.19
CA GLU A 270 20.71 -19.05 0.98
C GLU A 270 19.69 -18.72 2.07
N GLY A 271 20.09 -17.82 2.98
CA GLY A 271 19.35 -17.48 4.18
C GLY A 271 18.05 -16.74 3.88
N TYR A 272 16.94 -17.29 4.36
CA TYR A 272 15.75 -16.52 4.70
C TYR A 272 15.54 -16.64 6.21
N GLU A 273 15.64 -15.51 6.91
CA GLU A 273 15.33 -15.44 8.33
C GLU A 273 13.86 -15.82 8.55
N THR A 274 13.64 -16.85 9.36
CA THR A 274 12.34 -17.18 9.94
C THR A 274 11.82 -15.98 10.75
N PRO A 275 10.61 -15.46 10.49
CA PRO A 275 10.03 -14.44 11.34
C PRO A 275 9.67 -15.04 12.71
N PRO A 276 9.84 -14.28 13.80
CA PRO A 276 9.50 -14.76 15.14
C PRO A 276 8.00 -15.07 15.26
N GLU A 277 7.71 -16.16 15.96
CA GLU A 277 6.35 -16.52 16.35
C GLU A 277 5.70 -15.36 17.12
N GLY A 278 4.52 -14.93 16.65
CA GLY A 278 3.64 -14.08 17.44
C GLY A 278 3.63 -12.60 17.07
N THR A 279 3.48 -12.25 15.79
CA THR A 279 2.64 -11.12 15.32
C THR A 279 2.65 -11.15 13.79
N CYS A 280 1.56 -11.60 13.16
CA CYS A 280 1.42 -11.51 11.71
C CYS A 280 1.01 -10.07 11.36
N MET A 281 1.97 -9.14 11.29
CA MET A 281 1.79 -7.93 10.49
C MET A 281 1.96 -8.34 9.02
N MET A 282 0.87 -8.81 8.40
CA MET A 282 0.82 -8.78 6.95
C MET A 282 0.58 -7.33 6.53
N GLU A 283 1.58 -6.69 5.93
CA GLU A 283 1.32 -5.62 4.98
C GLU A 283 0.57 -6.23 3.80
N ILE A 284 -0.76 -6.20 3.86
CA ILE A 284 -1.60 -6.52 2.71
C ILE A 284 -1.40 -5.37 1.72
N VAL A 285 -0.53 -5.59 0.74
CA VAL A 285 -0.35 -4.69 -0.39
C VAL A 285 -1.64 -4.71 -1.20
N PHE A 286 -2.48 -3.70 -0.99
CA PHE A 286 -3.50 -3.33 -1.96
C PHE A 286 -2.75 -2.85 -3.20
N TYR A 287 -2.76 -3.62 -4.28
CA TYR A 287 -2.28 -3.13 -5.57
C TYR A 287 -3.20 -1.97 -5.97
N TYR A 288 -2.68 -0.74 -5.86
CA TYR A 288 -3.31 0.50 -6.29
C TYR A 288 -3.24 0.66 -7.81
#